data_AF-A0A7S0CQR2-F1
#
_entry.id   AF-A0A7S0CQR2-F1
#
_cell.length_a   1.000
_cell.length_b   1.000
_cell.length_c   1.000
_cell.angle_alpha   90.00
_cell.angle_beta   90.00
_cell.angle_gamma   90.00
#
_symmetry.space_group_name_H-M   'P 1'
#
loop_
_entity.id
_entity.type
_entity.pdbx_description
1 polymer ?
#
loop_
_entity_poly.entity_id
_entity_poly.type
_entity_poly.pdbx_seq_one_letter_code
_entity_poly.pdbx_strand_id
1 'polypeptide(L)'
;MYARAQPASPWLPGAALPLLGAMQTALAAGTPQASALAERIGGVLTKHVCHARDVPTRAGIEPVTVETVAASLSSSIRAASRPSGGGDTKGFAKPATAVSLYLLRVLEALEARAREAKGAGGERETEPAASKAAVAAYVSALKEFKANKRCRLKGPFFQAAFDRHPSLAAALLPELAAAASANADKPGARGEFVRAEGLKLLAAALALGRRRSPAVAASAKKH
;
A
#
# COMPACT_ATOMS: atom_id res chain seq x y z
N MET A 1 -25.30 -17.66 -13.86
CA MET A 1 -25.14 -17.12 -12.49
C MET A 1 -24.26 -18.07 -11.68
N TYR A 2 -22.94 -17.89 -11.69
CA TYR A 2 -22.05 -18.56 -10.71
C TYR A 2 -21.63 -17.52 -9.69
N ALA A 3 -22.00 -17.74 -8.43
CA ALA A 3 -21.68 -16.86 -7.31
C ALA A 3 -20.15 -16.79 -7.13
N ARG A 4 -19.50 -15.78 -7.75
CA ARG A 4 -18.10 -15.39 -7.50
C ARG A 4 -17.98 -14.59 -6.19
N ALA A 5 -18.69 -15.00 -5.15
CA ALA A 5 -18.39 -14.54 -3.80
C ALA A 5 -17.34 -15.50 -3.26
N GLN A 6 -16.07 -15.08 -3.25
CA GLN A 6 -15.09 -15.80 -2.44
C GLN A 6 -15.59 -15.75 -0.99
N PRO A 7 -15.65 -16.89 -0.26
CA PRO A 7 -16.10 -16.86 1.11
C PRO A 7 -15.21 -15.89 1.92
N ALA A 8 -15.86 -14.97 2.63
CA ALA A 8 -15.23 -14.05 3.56
C ALA A 8 -14.49 -14.84 4.65
N SER A 9 -13.20 -15.10 4.44
CA SER A 9 -12.38 -15.72 5.48
C SER A 9 -11.72 -14.63 6.32
N PRO A 10 -12.06 -14.53 7.62
CA PRO A 10 -11.51 -13.52 8.51
C PRO A 10 -10.00 -13.69 8.75
N TRP A 11 -9.45 -14.84 8.37
CA TRP A 11 -8.05 -15.20 8.51
C TRP A 11 -7.17 -14.70 7.36
N LEU A 12 -7.76 -14.28 6.24
CA LEU A 12 -6.99 -13.91 5.03
C LEU A 12 -6.00 -12.76 5.25
N PRO A 13 -6.30 -11.69 6.00
CA PRO A 13 -5.30 -10.68 6.33
C PRO A 13 -4.13 -11.21 7.14
N GLY A 14 -4.40 -12.09 8.10
CA GLY A 14 -3.36 -12.73 8.91
C GLY A 14 -2.43 -13.62 8.07
N ALA A 15 -2.94 -14.22 6.99
CA ALA A 15 -2.15 -15.08 6.11
C ALA A 15 -1.30 -14.32 5.06
N ALA A 16 -1.65 -13.08 4.72
CA ALA A 16 -1.02 -12.36 3.61
C ALA A 16 0.49 -12.11 3.83
N LEU A 17 0.88 -11.70 5.04
CA LEU A 17 2.28 -11.47 5.37
C LEU A 17 3.11 -12.75 5.51
N PRO A 18 2.67 -13.78 6.25
CA PRO A 18 3.36 -15.06 6.31
C PRO A 18 3.61 -15.67 4.93
N LEU A 19 2.63 -15.60 4.02
CA LEU A 19 2.81 -16.05 2.63
C LEU A 19 3.83 -15.19 1.87
N LEU A 20 3.82 -13.86 2.06
CA LEU A 20 4.83 -12.99 1.45
C LEU A 20 6.24 -13.32 1.97
N GLY A 21 6.38 -13.59 3.27
CA GLY A 21 7.63 -14.03 3.89
C GLY A 21 8.09 -15.39 3.35
N ALA A 22 7.19 -16.37 3.25
CA ALA A 22 7.50 -17.68 2.68
C ALA A 22 7.96 -17.59 1.22
N MET A 23 7.32 -16.72 0.41
CA MET A 23 7.77 -16.44 -0.95
C MET A 23 9.19 -15.88 -0.96
N GLN A 24 9.48 -14.94 -0.07
CA GLN A 24 10.80 -14.34 0.04
C GLN A 24 11.88 -15.35 0.43
N THR A 25 11.59 -16.19 1.43
CA THR A 25 12.49 -17.28 1.86
C THR A 25 12.73 -18.27 0.73
N ALA A 26 11.69 -18.63 -0.03
CA ALA A 26 11.81 -19.52 -1.18
C ALA A 26 12.68 -18.91 -2.29
N LEU A 27 12.52 -17.62 -2.61
CA LEU A 27 13.39 -16.94 -3.58
C LEU A 27 14.84 -16.87 -3.10
N ALA A 28 15.06 -16.64 -1.80
CA ALA A 28 16.40 -16.59 -1.22
C ALA A 28 17.13 -17.93 -1.27
N ALA A 29 16.41 -19.06 -1.30
CA ALA A 29 17.01 -20.39 -1.41
C ALA A 29 17.63 -20.65 -2.81
N GLY A 30 17.21 -19.93 -3.85
CA GLY A 30 17.86 -19.94 -5.17
C GLY A 30 17.79 -21.25 -5.96
N THR A 31 17.02 -22.25 -5.50
CA THR A 31 16.84 -23.52 -6.23
C THR A 31 15.67 -23.44 -7.22
N PRO A 32 15.65 -24.26 -8.29
CA PRO A 32 14.52 -24.33 -9.21
C PRO A 32 13.20 -24.67 -8.52
N GLN A 33 13.23 -25.60 -7.56
CA GLN A 33 12.06 -26.01 -6.78
C GLN A 33 11.54 -24.87 -5.90
N ALA A 34 12.44 -24.12 -5.25
CA ALA A 34 12.06 -22.99 -4.41
C ALA A 34 11.53 -21.81 -5.26
N SER A 35 12.08 -21.61 -6.46
CA SER A 35 11.57 -20.62 -7.41
C SER A 35 10.15 -20.95 -7.87
N ALA A 36 9.88 -22.23 -8.22
CA ALA A 36 8.54 -22.68 -8.57
C ALA A 36 7.54 -22.55 -7.40
N LEU A 37 8.00 -22.81 -6.16
CA LEU A 37 7.20 -22.56 -4.96
C LEU A 37 6.89 -21.07 -4.78
N ALA A 38 7.87 -20.19 -4.94
CA ALA A 38 7.69 -18.75 -4.86
C ALA A 38 6.69 -18.24 -5.90
N GLU A 39 6.74 -18.74 -7.13
CA GLU A 39 5.76 -18.41 -8.18
C GLU A 39 4.35 -18.87 -7.81
N ARG A 40 4.20 -20.08 -7.26
CA ARG A 40 2.90 -20.60 -6.79
C ARG A 40 2.36 -19.73 -5.66
N ILE A 41 3.18 -19.39 -4.67
CA ILE A 41 2.78 -18.51 -3.56
C ILE A 41 2.39 -17.13 -4.09
N GLY A 42 3.19 -16.54 -4.97
CA GLY A 42 2.87 -15.26 -5.62
C GLY A 42 1.56 -15.32 -6.41
N GLY A 43 1.27 -16.43 -7.08
CA GLY A 43 0.00 -16.71 -7.73
C GLY A 43 -1.18 -16.76 -6.75
N VAL A 44 -1.04 -17.45 -5.61
CA VAL A 44 -2.06 -17.50 -4.56
C VAL A 44 -2.33 -16.12 -3.97
N LEU A 45 -1.27 -15.38 -3.63
CA LEU A 45 -1.37 -14.02 -3.14
C LEU A 45 -2.10 -13.12 -4.13
N THR A 46 -1.69 -13.13 -5.39
CA THR A 46 -2.20 -12.20 -6.40
C THR A 46 -3.51 -12.60 -7.02
N LYS A 47 -3.95 -13.87 -6.99
CA LYS A 47 -5.22 -14.32 -7.58
C LYS A 47 -6.32 -14.59 -6.56
N HIS A 48 -5.95 -14.98 -5.34
CA HIS A 48 -6.92 -15.44 -4.34
C HIS A 48 -6.94 -14.53 -3.11
N VAL A 49 -5.81 -14.37 -2.42
CA VAL A 49 -5.77 -13.64 -1.13
C VAL A 49 -6.05 -12.16 -1.33
N CYS A 50 -5.26 -11.48 -2.16
CA CYS A 50 -5.37 -10.02 -2.33
C CYS A 50 -6.60 -9.58 -3.14
N HIS A 51 -7.32 -10.53 -3.75
CA HIS A 51 -8.56 -10.27 -4.50
C HIS A 51 -9.82 -10.45 -3.67
N ALA A 52 -9.73 -11.07 -2.48
CA ALA A 52 -10.86 -11.25 -1.58
C ALA A 52 -11.54 -9.90 -1.32
N ARG A 53 -12.84 -9.78 -1.57
CA ARG A 53 -13.56 -8.50 -1.42
C ARG A 53 -14.01 -8.25 0.00
N ASP A 54 -14.21 -9.34 0.75
CA ASP A 54 -14.75 -9.27 2.09
C ASP A 54 -13.67 -8.93 3.10
N VAL A 55 -13.95 -7.92 3.90
CA VAL A 55 -13.13 -7.50 5.03
C VAL A 55 -13.50 -8.39 6.21
N PRO A 56 -12.53 -8.89 7.02
CA PRO A 56 -12.80 -9.81 8.12
C PRO A 56 -14.01 -9.38 8.93
N THR A 57 -15.00 -10.25 9.03
CA THR A 57 -15.99 -10.19 10.10
C THR A 57 -15.31 -10.72 11.38
N ARG A 58 -15.79 -10.36 12.58
CA ARG A 58 -15.19 -10.75 13.88
C ARG A 58 -15.12 -12.27 14.15
N ALA A 59 -15.27 -13.12 13.15
CA ALA A 59 -15.39 -14.57 13.27
C ALA A 59 -14.02 -15.28 13.25
N GLY A 60 -13.17 -15.04 14.23
CA GLY A 60 -11.90 -15.77 14.39
C GLY A 60 -11.48 -15.89 15.86
N ILE A 61 -10.71 -16.94 16.19
CA ILE A 61 -10.17 -17.23 17.53
C ILE A 61 -9.16 -16.14 17.98
N GLU A 62 -8.45 -15.50 17.04
CA GLU A 62 -7.72 -14.25 17.28
C GLU A 62 -8.27 -13.13 16.38
N PRO A 63 -8.62 -11.96 16.94
CA PRO A 63 -9.16 -10.87 16.16
C PRO A 63 -8.05 -10.22 15.30
N VAL A 64 -8.28 -10.13 13.99
CA VAL A 64 -7.52 -9.21 13.13
C VAL A 64 -7.84 -7.78 13.59
N THR A 65 -6.86 -7.12 14.22
CA THR A 65 -7.01 -5.76 14.76
C THR A 65 -6.42 -4.71 13.83
N VAL A 66 -6.73 -3.44 14.08
CA VAL A 66 -6.16 -2.30 13.36
C VAL A 66 -4.63 -2.28 13.51
N GLU A 67 -4.13 -2.57 14.71
CA GLU A 67 -2.71 -2.56 15.04
C GLU A 67 -1.95 -3.64 14.29
N THR A 68 -2.47 -4.87 14.25
CA THR A 68 -1.81 -5.99 13.56
C THR A 68 -1.79 -5.78 12.06
N VAL A 69 -2.87 -5.24 11.48
CA VAL A 69 -2.93 -4.91 10.05
C VAL A 69 -2.02 -3.73 9.71
N ALA A 70 -1.96 -2.69 10.55
CA ALA A 70 -1.08 -1.54 10.37
C ALA A 70 0.42 -1.93 10.41
N ALA A 71 0.81 -2.77 11.39
CA ALA A 71 2.14 -3.34 11.46
C ALA A 71 2.43 -4.20 10.22
N SER A 72 1.43 -4.97 9.78
CA SER A 72 1.56 -5.84 8.61
C SER A 72 1.73 -5.05 7.31
N LEU A 73 0.98 -3.97 7.14
CA LEU A 73 1.09 -3.05 6.02
C LEU A 73 2.50 -2.47 5.96
N SER A 74 2.99 -1.91 7.07
CA SER A 74 4.35 -1.33 7.15
C SER A 74 5.43 -2.34 6.78
N SER A 75 5.33 -3.57 7.29
CA SER A 75 6.26 -4.66 6.96
C SER A 75 6.19 -5.07 5.49
N SER A 76 5.00 -5.13 4.89
CA SER A 76 4.85 -5.45 3.46
C SER A 76 5.46 -4.39 2.55
N ILE A 77 5.29 -3.11 2.91
CA ILE A 77 5.87 -1.98 2.18
C ILE A 77 7.41 -2.02 2.28
N ARG A 78 7.94 -2.31 3.46
CA ARG A 78 9.38 -2.50 3.67
C ARG A 78 9.93 -3.67 2.84
N ALA A 79 9.22 -4.80 2.80
CA ALA A 79 9.60 -5.93 1.96
C ALA A 79 9.59 -5.56 0.46
N ALA A 80 8.61 -4.75 0.02
CA ALA A 80 8.54 -4.23 -1.34
C ALA A 80 9.67 -3.23 -1.65
N SER A 81 10.10 -2.42 -0.67
CA SER A 81 11.16 -1.42 -0.84
C SER A 81 12.56 -2.02 -0.86
N ARG A 82 12.79 -3.03 -0.01
CA ARG A 82 14.02 -3.79 0.13
C ARG A 82 13.69 -5.27 0.28
N PRO A 83 13.57 -6.04 -0.82
CA PRO A 83 13.56 -7.48 -0.68
C PRO A 83 14.92 -7.92 -0.12
N SER A 84 14.93 -8.38 1.12
CA SER A 84 16.04 -9.06 1.77
C SER A 84 16.42 -10.30 0.96
N GLY A 85 17.73 -10.55 0.81
CA GLY A 85 18.30 -11.68 0.06
C GLY A 85 19.04 -11.22 -1.20
N GLY A 86 20.31 -11.62 -1.33
CA GLY A 86 21.17 -11.28 -2.48
C GLY A 86 20.86 -12.04 -3.78
N GLY A 87 19.68 -12.68 -3.87
CA GLY A 87 19.27 -13.52 -4.99
C GLY A 87 18.40 -12.81 -6.03
N ASP A 88 18.08 -13.51 -7.12
CA ASP A 88 17.13 -13.02 -8.12
C ASP A 88 15.73 -12.91 -7.49
N THR A 89 15.31 -11.67 -7.28
CA THR A 89 14.03 -11.30 -6.67
C THR A 89 12.96 -11.01 -7.73
N LYS A 90 13.24 -11.41 -8.98
CA LYS A 90 12.30 -11.32 -10.09
C LYS A 90 10.99 -11.99 -9.71
N GLY A 91 9.89 -11.29 -9.94
CA GLY A 91 8.55 -11.75 -9.59
C GLY A 91 8.08 -11.40 -8.17
N PHE A 92 8.93 -10.92 -7.24
CA PHE A 92 8.50 -10.58 -5.87
C PHE A 92 7.73 -9.25 -5.75
N ALA A 93 8.11 -8.25 -6.53
CA ALA A 93 7.58 -6.89 -6.38
C ALA A 93 6.06 -6.81 -6.60
N LYS A 94 5.52 -7.60 -7.55
CA LYS A 94 4.09 -7.59 -7.88
C LYS A 94 3.23 -8.20 -6.75
N PRO A 95 3.54 -9.39 -6.22
CA PRO A 95 2.88 -9.91 -5.00
C PRO A 95 3.04 -9.00 -3.79
N ALA A 96 4.23 -8.45 -3.53
CA ALA A 96 4.44 -7.52 -2.42
C ALA A 96 3.54 -6.28 -2.52
N THR A 97 3.46 -5.68 -3.72
CA THR A 97 2.54 -4.56 -4.00
C THR A 97 1.09 -4.96 -3.80
N ALA A 98 0.67 -6.13 -4.28
CA ALA A 98 -0.69 -6.62 -4.12
C ALA A 98 -1.05 -6.80 -2.64
N VAL A 99 -0.13 -7.33 -1.83
CA VAL A 99 -0.29 -7.48 -0.37
C VAL A 99 -0.41 -6.12 0.31
N SER A 100 0.45 -5.14 -0.02
CA SER A 100 0.36 -3.79 0.55
C SER A 100 -0.98 -3.12 0.23
N LEU A 101 -1.47 -3.23 -1.01
CA LEU A 101 -2.77 -2.67 -1.40
C LEU A 101 -3.94 -3.39 -0.74
N TYR A 102 -3.83 -4.71 -0.57
CA TYR A 102 -4.83 -5.50 0.14
C TYR A 102 -4.94 -5.09 1.61
N LEU A 103 -3.80 -5.02 2.31
CA LEU A 103 -3.73 -4.64 3.72
C LEU A 103 -4.15 -3.20 3.95
N LEU A 104 -3.82 -2.27 3.05
CA LEU A 104 -4.32 -0.89 3.07
C LEU A 104 -5.86 -0.86 3.05
N ARG A 105 -6.48 -1.60 2.12
CA ARG A 105 -7.94 -1.66 2.04
C ARG A 105 -8.57 -2.28 3.29
N VAL A 106 -7.96 -3.33 3.85
CA VAL A 106 -8.44 -3.95 5.10
C VAL A 106 -8.35 -2.97 6.26
N LEU A 107 -7.23 -2.24 6.38
CA LEU A 107 -7.01 -1.24 7.43
C LEU A 107 -8.07 -0.13 7.40
N GLU A 108 -8.30 0.47 6.22
CA GLU A 108 -9.30 1.53 6.05
C GLU A 108 -10.71 1.04 6.40
N ALA A 109 -11.05 -0.20 6.04
CA ALA A 109 -12.36 -0.76 6.36
C ALA A 109 -12.53 -1.07 7.86
N LEU A 110 -11.48 -1.52 8.55
CA LEU A 110 -11.51 -1.73 9.99
C LEU A 110 -11.65 -0.39 10.74
N GLU A 111 -10.94 0.64 10.31
CA GLU A 111 -11.08 1.97 10.91
C GLU A 111 -12.44 2.61 10.64
N ALA A 112 -12.98 2.46 9.42
CA ALA A 112 -14.33 2.94 9.10
C ALA A 112 -15.39 2.34 10.04
N ARG A 113 -15.36 1.01 10.22
CA ARG A 113 -16.25 0.31 11.16
C ARG A 113 -16.06 0.77 12.60
N ALA A 114 -14.81 1.04 13.02
CA ALA A 114 -14.54 1.53 14.36
C ALA A 114 -15.09 2.95 14.60
N ARG A 115 -15.14 3.80 13.56
CA ARG A 115 -15.75 5.14 13.61
C ARG A 115 -17.28 5.06 13.66
N GLU A 116 -17.87 4.20 12.82
CA GLU A 116 -19.32 3.94 12.81
C GLU A 116 -19.81 3.43 14.17
N ALA A 117 -19.10 2.48 14.78
CA ALA A 117 -19.45 1.94 16.09
C ALA A 117 -19.37 2.97 17.24
N LYS A 118 -18.60 4.04 17.08
CA LYS A 118 -18.46 5.13 18.07
C LYS A 118 -19.52 6.22 17.90
N GLY A 119 -20.51 6.04 17.03
CA GLY A 119 -21.59 7.01 16.83
C GLY A 119 -21.17 8.28 16.10
N ALA A 120 -19.97 8.30 15.48
CA ALA A 120 -19.50 9.42 14.65
C ALA A 120 -20.17 9.45 13.26
N GLY A 121 -21.42 8.97 13.16
CA GLY A 121 -22.25 9.01 11.95
C GLY A 121 -23.02 10.33 11.79
N GLY A 122 -22.44 11.43 12.28
CA GLY A 122 -22.99 12.77 12.14
C GLY A 122 -22.42 13.45 10.89
N GLU A 123 -23.33 13.74 9.95
CA GLU A 123 -23.13 14.43 8.67
C GLU A 123 -22.19 13.76 7.66
N ARG A 124 -22.60 13.81 6.39
CA ARG A 124 -21.87 13.29 5.22
C ARG A 124 -20.50 13.98 5.10
N GLU A 125 -19.50 13.52 5.84
CA GLU A 125 -18.12 13.79 5.46
C GLU A 125 -17.89 13.15 4.08
N THR A 126 -17.77 14.02 3.08
CA THR A 126 -17.36 13.68 1.72
C THR A 126 -16.01 12.96 1.76
N GLU A 127 -16.09 11.63 1.70
CA GLU A 127 -15.00 10.65 1.80
C GLU A 127 -14.30 10.55 3.17
N PRO A 128 -14.18 9.34 3.75
CA PRO A 128 -13.49 9.14 5.01
C PRO A 128 -12.00 9.48 4.87
N ALA A 129 -11.48 10.22 5.86
CA ALA A 129 -10.05 10.47 5.98
C ALA A 129 -9.26 9.15 6.05
N ALA A 130 -8.09 9.14 5.41
CA ALA A 130 -7.20 7.98 5.45
C ALA A 130 -6.72 7.68 6.88
N SER A 131 -6.51 6.40 7.18
CA SER A 131 -5.94 5.95 8.43
C SER A 131 -4.61 6.65 8.71
N LYS A 132 -4.44 7.14 9.95
CA LYS A 132 -3.15 7.72 10.40
C LYS A 132 -2.00 6.73 10.24
N ALA A 133 -2.26 5.44 10.47
CA ALA A 133 -1.27 4.39 10.31
C ALA A 133 -0.93 4.15 8.83
N ALA A 134 -1.92 4.17 7.93
CA ALA A 134 -1.69 4.11 6.49
C ALA A 134 -0.84 5.29 6.00
N VAL A 135 -1.19 6.51 6.42
CA VAL A 135 -0.43 7.73 6.08
C VAL A 135 1.00 7.59 6.57
N ALA A 136 1.23 7.25 7.84
CA ALA A 136 2.57 7.07 8.39
C ALA A 136 3.42 6.04 7.62
N ALA A 137 2.82 4.90 7.23
CA ALA A 137 3.49 3.86 6.47
C ALA A 137 3.91 4.35 5.07
N TYR A 138 3.05 5.07 4.35
CA TYR A 138 3.36 5.60 3.03
C TYR A 138 4.28 6.83 3.07
N VAL A 139 4.23 7.65 4.13
CA VAL A 139 5.23 8.71 4.37
C VAL A 139 6.61 8.08 4.56
N SER A 140 6.72 7.03 5.37
CA SER A 140 7.98 6.28 5.54
C SER A 140 8.50 5.73 4.21
N ALA A 141 7.59 5.16 3.39
CA ALA A 141 7.90 4.66 2.05
C ALA A 141 8.41 5.75 1.11
N LEU A 142 7.80 6.95 1.12
CA LEU A 142 8.23 8.10 0.33
C LEU A 142 9.60 8.61 0.80
N LYS A 143 9.84 8.70 2.11
CA LYS A 143 11.16 9.08 2.65
C LYS A 143 12.24 8.10 2.23
N GLU A 144 11.96 6.81 2.27
CA GLU A 144 12.87 5.77 1.78
C GLU A 144 13.08 5.86 0.26
N PHE A 145 12.02 6.08 -0.50
CA PHE A 145 12.09 6.32 -1.95
C PHE A 145 12.97 7.52 -2.28
N LYS A 146 12.91 8.61 -1.51
CA LYS A 146 13.75 9.80 -1.69
C LYS A 146 15.22 9.48 -1.37
N ALA A 147 15.48 8.94 -0.18
CA ALA A 147 16.83 8.80 0.36
C ALA A 147 17.63 7.63 -0.24
N ASN A 148 17.00 6.50 -0.56
CA ASN A 148 17.72 5.27 -0.89
C ASN A 148 17.74 4.98 -2.39
N LYS A 149 18.93 5.04 -3.01
CA LYS A 149 19.15 4.69 -4.44
C LYS A 149 18.78 3.23 -4.76
N ARG A 150 18.85 2.33 -3.78
CA ARG A 150 18.48 0.90 -3.92
C ARG A 150 17.01 0.62 -3.63
N CYS A 151 16.21 1.64 -3.32
CA CYS A 151 14.78 1.48 -3.11
C CYS A 151 14.12 0.96 -4.39
N ARG A 152 13.37 -0.13 -4.25
CA ARG A 152 12.64 -0.76 -5.36
C ARG A 152 11.23 -0.22 -5.55
N LEU A 153 10.71 0.58 -4.62
CA LEU A 153 9.46 1.30 -4.83
C LEU A 153 9.64 2.29 -5.99
N LYS A 154 8.65 2.34 -6.88
CA LYS A 154 8.61 3.20 -8.06
C LYS A 154 7.26 3.90 -8.14
N GLY A 155 7.13 4.91 -9.00
CA GLY A 155 5.87 5.62 -9.25
C GLY A 155 4.61 4.73 -9.31
N PRO A 156 4.61 3.60 -10.07
CA PRO A 156 3.47 2.70 -10.15
C PRO A 156 2.98 2.12 -8.82
N PHE A 157 3.87 1.92 -7.84
CA PHE A 157 3.48 1.43 -6.51
C PHE A 157 2.58 2.44 -5.79
N PHE A 158 3.01 3.71 -5.76
CA PHE A 158 2.25 4.79 -5.13
C PHE A 158 0.98 5.13 -5.91
N GLN A 159 1.07 5.15 -7.25
CA GLN A 159 -0.08 5.42 -8.11
C GLN A 159 -1.20 4.38 -7.91
N ALA A 160 -0.85 3.09 -7.83
CA ALA A 160 -1.83 2.05 -7.57
C ALA A 160 -2.52 2.19 -6.20
N ALA A 161 -1.82 2.75 -5.20
CA ALA A 161 -2.41 3.07 -3.90
C ALA A 161 -3.36 4.27 -4.00
N PHE A 162 -2.94 5.34 -4.69
CA PHE A 162 -3.74 6.56 -4.86
C PHE A 162 -5.03 6.29 -5.64
N ASP A 163 -4.95 5.50 -6.72
CA ASP A 163 -6.12 5.14 -7.53
C ASP A 163 -7.20 4.38 -6.74
N ARG A 164 -6.79 3.61 -5.73
CA ARG A 164 -7.69 2.81 -4.86
C ARG A 164 -8.11 3.56 -3.61
N HIS A 165 -7.28 4.49 -3.13
CA HIS A 165 -7.47 5.24 -1.89
C HIS A 165 -7.16 6.74 -2.11
N PRO A 166 -8.10 7.51 -2.68
CA PRO A 166 -7.90 8.94 -2.93
C PRO A 166 -7.64 9.76 -1.66
N SER A 167 -8.23 9.39 -0.52
CA SER A 167 -7.99 10.03 0.77
C SER A 167 -6.53 9.89 1.24
N LEU A 168 -5.87 8.78 0.91
CA LEU A 168 -4.43 8.60 1.16
C LEU A 168 -3.60 9.53 0.27
N ALA A 169 -3.99 9.69 -1.00
CA ALA A 169 -3.33 10.62 -1.92
C ALA A 169 -3.43 12.07 -1.42
N ALA A 170 -4.61 12.48 -0.92
CA ALA A 170 -4.82 13.80 -0.32
C ALA A 170 -3.89 14.03 0.88
N ALA A 171 -3.85 13.06 1.81
CA ALA A 171 -3.03 13.17 3.02
C ALA A 171 -1.52 13.22 2.73
N LEU A 172 -1.07 12.68 1.59
CA LEU A 172 0.34 12.64 1.21
C LEU A 172 0.77 13.82 0.33
N LEU A 173 -0.14 14.72 -0.07
CA LEU A 173 0.20 15.89 -0.91
C LEU A 173 1.39 16.70 -0.37
N PRO A 174 1.51 17.00 0.94
CA PRO A 174 2.66 17.74 1.45
C PRO A 174 4.01 17.04 1.20
N GLU A 175 4.06 15.72 1.39
CA GLU A 175 5.28 14.93 1.18
C GLU A 175 5.60 14.76 -0.32
N LEU A 176 4.57 14.69 -1.17
CA LEU A 176 4.72 14.70 -2.62
C LEU A 176 5.24 16.05 -3.13
N ALA A 177 4.70 17.17 -2.62
CA ALA A 177 5.19 18.51 -2.92
C ALA A 177 6.65 18.68 -2.46
N ALA A 178 6.98 18.20 -1.26
CA ALA A 178 8.35 18.19 -0.75
C ALA A 178 9.30 17.28 -1.54
N ALA A 179 8.78 16.24 -2.23
CA ALA A 179 9.56 15.44 -3.18
C ALA A 179 9.78 16.20 -4.50
N ALA A 180 8.74 16.88 -4.99
CA ALA A 180 8.80 17.72 -6.19
C ALA A 180 9.71 18.94 -6.02
N SER A 181 9.95 19.40 -4.79
CA SER A 181 10.86 20.51 -4.47
C SER A 181 12.24 20.08 -3.97
N ALA A 182 12.55 18.77 -3.93
CA ALA A 182 13.72 18.18 -3.25
C ALA A 182 15.11 18.64 -3.76
N ASN A 183 15.16 19.53 -4.74
CA ASN A 183 16.36 19.92 -5.45
C ASN A 183 16.46 21.45 -5.69
N ALA A 184 15.74 22.25 -4.89
CA ALA A 184 15.85 23.71 -4.95
C ALA A 184 17.26 24.20 -4.62
N ASP A 185 17.98 23.52 -3.71
CA ASP A 185 19.21 24.07 -3.13
C ASP A 185 20.52 23.33 -3.50
N LYS A 186 20.47 22.10 -4.04
CA LYS A 186 21.67 21.34 -4.46
C LYS A 186 21.41 20.46 -5.70
N PRO A 187 21.85 20.87 -6.92
CA PRO A 187 21.62 20.09 -8.13
C PRO A 187 22.47 18.81 -8.13
N GLY A 188 21.83 17.69 -8.46
CA GLY A 188 22.47 16.39 -8.59
C GLY A 188 21.52 15.37 -9.20
N ALA A 189 22.05 14.42 -9.98
CA ALA A 189 21.27 13.47 -10.79
C ALA A 189 20.21 12.69 -9.99
N ARG A 190 20.52 12.34 -8.73
CA ARG A 190 19.56 11.67 -7.84
C ARG A 190 18.41 12.59 -7.46
N GLY A 191 18.71 13.82 -7.08
CA GLY A 191 17.68 14.76 -6.69
C GLY A 191 16.82 15.18 -7.88
N GLU A 192 17.37 15.24 -9.10
CA GLU A 192 16.60 15.50 -10.33
C GLU A 192 15.63 14.36 -10.64
N PHE A 193 16.10 13.12 -10.49
CA PHE A 193 15.25 11.94 -10.57
C PHE A 193 14.12 11.98 -9.54
N VAL A 194 14.44 12.27 -8.27
CA VAL A 194 13.43 12.38 -7.20
C VAL A 194 12.44 13.50 -7.47
N ARG A 195 12.91 14.65 -7.97
CA ARG A 195 12.08 15.79 -8.38
C ARG A 195 11.11 15.38 -9.49
N ALA A 196 11.61 14.76 -10.56
CA ALA A 196 10.80 14.33 -11.69
C ALA A 196 9.75 13.28 -11.30
N GLU A 197 10.12 12.28 -10.50
CA GLU A 197 9.18 11.29 -9.99
C GLU A 197 8.18 11.89 -8.99
N GLY A 198 8.64 12.81 -8.13
CA GLY A 198 7.78 13.57 -7.22
C GLY A 198 6.73 14.38 -7.96
N LEU A 199 7.11 15.07 -9.05
CA LEU A 199 6.20 15.80 -9.93
C LEU A 199 5.18 14.88 -10.60
N LYS A 200 5.60 13.71 -11.09
CA LYS A 200 4.67 12.72 -11.68
C LYS A 200 3.65 12.23 -10.65
N LEU A 201 4.09 11.91 -9.44
CA LEU A 201 3.22 11.46 -8.36
C LEU A 201 2.27 12.56 -7.87
N LEU A 202 2.77 13.78 -7.73
CA LEU A 202 1.97 14.95 -7.39
C LEU A 202 0.90 15.21 -8.46
N ALA A 203 1.28 15.20 -9.73
CA ALA A 203 0.34 15.36 -10.84
C ALA A 203 -0.73 14.25 -10.86
N ALA A 204 -0.35 12.99 -10.59
CA ALA A 204 -1.29 11.89 -10.48
C ALA A 204 -2.28 12.08 -9.31
N ALA A 205 -1.78 12.49 -8.13
CA ALA A 205 -2.63 12.79 -6.99
C ALA A 205 -3.60 13.94 -7.31
N LEU A 206 -3.12 15.05 -7.84
CA LEU A 206 -3.96 16.21 -8.21
C LEU A 206 -5.00 15.86 -9.29
N ALA A 207 -4.66 15.00 -10.25
CA ALA A 207 -5.59 14.54 -11.27
C ALA A 207 -6.75 13.72 -10.69
N LEU A 208 -6.53 12.98 -9.59
CA LEU A 208 -7.60 12.31 -8.86
C LEU A 208 -8.56 13.31 -8.21
N GLY A 209 -8.05 14.43 -7.68
CA GLY A 209 -8.89 15.50 -7.15
C GLY A 209 -9.78 16.17 -8.20
N ARG A 210 -9.28 16.31 -9.43
CA ARG A 210 -10.06 16.88 -10.54
C ARG A 210 -11.15 15.95 -11.08
N ARG A 211 -10.99 14.63 -10.93
CA ARG A 211 -11.86 13.63 -11.58
C ARG A 211 -12.75 12.84 -10.61
N ARG A 212 -12.35 12.67 -9.34
CA ARG A 212 -12.90 11.61 -8.48
C ARG A 212 -13.08 11.95 -7.00
N SER A 213 -12.32 12.89 -6.41
CA SER A 213 -12.33 13.12 -4.96
C SER A 213 -12.33 14.60 -4.55
N PRO A 214 -13.41 15.11 -3.91
CA PRO A 214 -13.44 16.45 -3.34
C PRO A 214 -12.38 16.67 -2.25
N ALA A 215 -12.03 15.62 -1.49
CA ALA A 215 -11.04 15.69 -0.42
C ALA A 215 -9.63 16.03 -0.96
N VAL A 216 -9.24 15.40 -2.07
CA VAL A 216 -7.97 15.71 -2.75
C VAL A 216 -8.00 17.14 -3.30
N ALA A 217 -9.11 17.58 -3.90
CA ALA A 217 -9.24 18.94 -4.41
C ALA A 217 -9.17 20.00 -3.30
N ALA A 218 -9.78 19.74 -2.15
CA ALA A 218 -9.73 20.63 -0.99
C ALA A 218 -8.33 20.69 -0.37
N SER A 219 -7.65 19.56 -0.24
CA SER A 219 -6.28 19.50 0.27
C SER A 219 -5.29 20.19 -0.68
N ALA A 220 -5.46 20.01 -1.98
CA ALA A 220 -4.65 20.68 -3.01
C ALA A 220 -4.83 22.21 -3.06
N LYS A 221 -5.93 22.77 -2.56
CA LYS A 221 -6.10 24.23 -2.47
C LYS A 221 -5.32 24.86 -1.31
N LYS A 222 -4.90 24.05 -0.32
CA LYS A 222 -4.19 24.51 0.87
C LYS A 222 -2.67 24.53 0.69
N HIS A 223 -2.16 23.97 -0.41
CA HIS A 223 -0.75 23.72 -0.67
C HIS A 223 -0.41 24.08 -2.11
#